data_AF-A0A3D4FJZ7-F1
#
_entry.id   AF-A0A3D4FJZ7-F1
#
_cell.length_a   1.000
_cell.length_b   1.000
_cell.length_c   1.000
_cell.angle_alpha   90.00
_cell.angle_beta   90.00
_cell.angle_gamma   90.00
#
_symmetry.space_group_name_H-M   'P 1'
#
loop_
_entity.id
_entity.type
_entity.pdbx_description
1 polymer ?
#
loop_
_entity_poly.entity_id
_entity_poly.type
_entity_poly.pdbx_seq_one_letter_code
_entity_poly.pdbx_strand_id
1 'polypeptide(L)' 'MKSIVENTLKDYNKQLFLGELPEEFKVEICYNRHADAYKASFYPNVILKNNNTIEFTCSNYFEALRMKLFLI' A
#
# COMPACT_ATOMS: atom_id res chain seq x y z
N MET A 1 -23.74 -12.30 16.78
CA MET A 1 -23.11 -11.25 15.93
C MET A 1 -23.17 -9.88 16.59
N LYS A 2 -24.36 -9.37 17.01
CA LYS A 2 -24.48 -8.08 17.75
C LYS A 2 -23.59 -7.97 19.00
N SER A 3 -23.60 -8.99 19.86
CA SER A 3 -22.82 -8.98 21.11
C SER A 3 -21.30 -8.91 20.93
N ILE A 4 -20.78 -9.47 19.83
CA ILE A 4 -19.34 -9.44 19.53
C ILE A 4 -18.94 -8.02 19.12
N VAL A 5 -19.71 -7.40 18.24
CA VAL A 5 -19.47 -6.03 17.76
C VAL A 5 -19.53 -5.04 18.92
N GLU A 6 -20.51 -5.17 19.81
CA GLU A 6 -20.66 -4.29 20.99
C GLU A 6 -19.48 -4.41 21.96
N ASN A 7 -18.93 -5.62 22.14
CA ASN A 7 -17.75 -5.82 22.97
C ASN A 7 -16.48 -5.26 22.30
N THR A 8 -16.31 -5.46 20.98
CA THR A 8 -15.15 -4.92 20.25
C THR A 8 -15.16 -3.39 20.21
N LEU A 9 -16.33 -2.76 20.10
CA LEU A 9 -16.46 -1.31 20.13
C LEU A 9 -16.16 -0.72 21.51
N LYS A 10 -16.51 -1.43 22.60
CA LYS A 10 -16.17 -1.02 23.97
C LYS A 10 -14.67 -1.02 24.24
N ASP A 11 -13.95 -1.98 23.66
CA ASP A 11 -12.49 -2.12 23.83
C ASP A 11 -11.69 -1.43 22.72
N TYR A 12 -12.34 -0.64 21.86
CA TYR A 12 -11.70 -0.03 20.71
C TYR A 12 -10.76 1.11 21.10
N ASN A 13 -9.48 0.78 21.22
CA ASN A 13 -8.39 1.75 21.25
C ASN A 13 -7.73 1.83 19.86
N LYS A 14 -8.05 2.87 19.09
CA LYS A 14 -7.55 3.06 17.71
C LYS A 14 -6.02 2.97 17.60
N GLN A 15 -5.29 3.48 18.58
CA GLN A 15 -3.82 3.47 18.61
C GLN A 15 -3.25 2.09 18.87
N LEU A 16 -3.89 1.29 19.72
CA LEU A 16 -3.49 -0.11 19.99
C LEU A 16 -3.68 -1.01 18.76
N PHE A 17 -4.70 -0.75 17.93
CA PHE A 17 -5.03 -1.59 16.78
C PHE A 17 -4.29 -1.24 15.48
N LEU A 18 -4.02 0.05 15.22
CA LEU A 18 -3.30 0.47 14.01
C LEU A 18 -1.78 0.59 14.21
N GLY A 19 -1.32 0.76 15.46
CA GLY A 19 0.05 1.18 15.73
C GLY A 19 0.38 2.56 15.17
N GLU A 20 1.64 2.96 15.29
CA GLU A 20 2.17 4.13 14.58
C GLU A 20 2.45 3.76 13.12
N LEU A 21 1.88 4.53 12.20
CA LEU A 21 2.17 4.39 10.78
C LEU A 21 3.58 4.92 10.50
N PRO A 22 4.30 4.34 9.54
CA PRO A 22 5.59 4.88 9.12
C PRO A 22 5.40 6.26 8.49
N GLU A 23 6.42 7.12 8.63
CA GLU A 23 6.45 8.44 8.00
C GLU A 23 6.49 8.34 6.45
N GLU A 24 7.05 7.24 5.94
CA GLU A 24 7.17 6.96 4.52
C GLU A 24 6.88 5.49 4.22
N PHE A 25 6.07 5.26 3.19
CA PHE A 25 5.75 3.96 2.62
C PHE A 25 6.56 3.77 1.35
N LYS A 26 7.47 2.81 1.39
CA LYS A 26 8.19 2.31 0.21
C LYS A 26 7.59 0.97 -0.21
N VAL A 27 7.06 0.92 -1.43
CA VAL A 27 6.41 -0.26 -2.00
C VAL A 27 7.18 -0.72 -3.23
N GLU A 28 7.52 -2.00 -3.27
CA GLU A 28 8.14 -2.63 -4.44
C GLU A 28 7.18 -3.66 -5.04
N ILE A 29 6.98 -3.61 -6.36
CA ILE A 29 6.18 -4.58 -7.09
C ILE A 29 7.07 -5.23 -8.15
N CYS A 30 7.24 -6.55 -8.03
CA CYS A 30 7.95 -7.36 -9.02
C CYS A 30 6.93 -8.07 -9.91
N TYR A 31 6.95 -7.74 -11.20
CA TYR A 31 6.08 -8.31 -12.22
C TYR A 31 6.72 -9.53 -12.87
N ASN A 32 5.87 -10.48 -13.29
CA ASN A 32 6.31 -11.66 -14.03
C ASN A 32 6.91 -11.30 -15.40
N ARG A 33 6.40 -10.24 -16.05
CA ARG A 33 6.87 -9.77 -17.36
C ARG A 33 7.45 -8.37 -17.25
N HIS A 34 8.60 -8.17 -17.88
CA HIS A 34 9.26 -6.85 -17.90
C HIS A 34 8.39 -5.76 -18.55
N ALA A 35 7.57 -6.13 -19.53
CA ALA A 35 6.66 -5.21 -20.20
C ALA A 35 5.59 -4.65 -19.25
N ASP A 36 5.14 -5.45 -18.28
CA ASP A 36 4.14 -5.03 -17.28
C ASP A 36 4.77 -4.02 -16.30
N ALA A 37 6.00 -4.30 -15.85
CA ALA A 37 6.77 -3.36 -15.04
C ALA A 37 7.05 -2.04 -15.77
N TYR A 38 7.44 -2.12 -17.04
CA TYR A 38 7.65 -0.93 -17.88
C TYR A 38 6.38 -0.10 -18.01
N LYS A 39 5.22 -0.73 -18.29
CA LYS A 39 3.94 -0.03 -18.37
C LYS A 39 3.56 0.59 -17.01
N ALA A 40 3.76 -0.12 -15.92
CA ALA A 40 3.45 0.37 -14.58
C ALA A 40 4.35 1.53 -14.14
N SER A 41 5.57 1.64 -14.68
CA SER A 41 6.49 2.74 -14.39
C SER A 41 6.00 4.13 -14.84
N PHE A 42 4.97 4.19 -15.69
CA PHE A 42 4.34 5.45 -16.09
C PHE A 42 3.36 6.00 -15.04
N TYR A 43 3.04 5.25 -13.99
CA TYR A 43 2.23 5.75 -12.90
C TYR A 43 3.00 6.81 -12.09
N PRO A 44 2.36 7.92 -11.65
CA PRO A 44 3.05 8.98 -10.94
C PRO A 44 3.83 8.50 -9.70
N ASN A 45 5.01 9.06 -9.49
CA ASN A 45 5.92 8.75 -8.37
C ASN A 45 6.42 7.30 -8.32
N VAL A 46 6.28 6.57 -9.43
CA VAL A 46 6.90 5.25 -9.61
C VAL A 46 8.22 5.41 -10.35
N ILE A 47 9.23 4.65 -9.91
CA ILE A 47 10.47 4.47 -10.65
C ILE A 47 10.60 3.02 -11.10
N LEU A 48 11.13 2.81 -12.31
CA LEU A 48 11.52 1.49 -12.76
C LEU A 48 12.87 1.13 -12.15
N LYS A 49 12.86 0.33 -11.08
CA LYS A 49 14.07 -0.07 -10.33
C LYS A 49 14.94 -1.03 -11.13
N ASN A 50 14.32 -1.94 -11.87
CA ASN A 50 14.95 -2.83 -12.84
C ASN A 50 13.91 -3.34 -13.85
N ASN A 51 14.30 -4.21 -14.78
CA ASN A 51 13.42 -4.68 -15.87
C ASN A 51 12.06 -5.22 -15.41
N ASN A 52 11.96 -5.81 -14.21
CA ASN A 52 10.75 -6.44 -13.72
C ASN A 52 10.19 -5.79 -12.45
N THR A 53 10.91 -4.86 -11.84
CA THR A 53 10.55 -4.29 -10.55
C THR A 53 10.35 -2.80 -10.64
N ILE A 54 9.22 -2.33 -10.13
CA ILE A 54 8.98 -0.91 -9.86
C ILE A 54 9.09 -0.63 -8.37
N GLU A 55 9.41 0.62 -8.06
CA GLU A 55 9.41 1.15 -6.70
C GLU A 55 8.53 2.40 -6.64
N PHE A 56 7.69 2.48 -5.61
CA PHE A 56 6.80 3.61 -5.33
C PHE A 56 7.02 4.08 -3.91
N THR A 57 7.15 5.39 -3.73
CA THR A 57 7.36 6.00 -2.42
C THR A 57 6.30 7.07 -2.16
N CYS A 58 5.69 7.05 -0.97
CA CYS A 58 4.72 8.07 -0.55
C CYS A 58 4.66 8.19 0.98
N SER A 59 4.21 9.33 1.51
CA SER A 59 4.02 9.53 2.97
C SER A 59 2.58 9.28 3.44
N ASN A 60 1.65 9.01 2.51
CA ASN A 60 0.23 8.84 2.81
C ASN A 60 -0.23 7.43 2.50
N TYR A 61 -0.75 6.74 3.52
CA TYR A 61 -1.29 5.39 3.41
C TYR A 61 -2.36 5.24 2.30
N PHE A 62 -3.22 6.24 2.10
CA PHE A 62 -4.22 6.21 1.05
C PHE A 62 -3.61 6.28 -0.36
N GLU A 63 -2.46 6.93 -0.53
CA GLU A 63 -1.75 6.94 -1.81
C GLU A 63 -1.13 5.58 -2.12
N ALA A 64 -0.60 4.88 -1.11
CA ALA A 64 -0.15 3.49 -1.27
C ALA A 64 -1.30 2.56 -1.70
N LEU A 65 -2.49 2.71 -1.09
CA LEU A 65 -3.68 1.96 -1.48
C LEU A 65 -4.19 2.34 -2.88
N ARG A 66 -4.13 3.62 -3.23
CA ARG A 66 -4.52 4.11 -4.56
C ARG A 66 -3.60 3.55 -5.64
N MET A 67 -2.29 3.60 -5.43
CA MET A 67 -1.30 2.96 -6.30
C MET A 67 -1.60 1.47 -6.47
N LYS A 68 -1.84 0.75 -5.35
CA LYS A 68 -2.19 -0.66 -5.37
C LYS A 68 -3.41 -0.95 -6.26
N LEU A 69 -4.46 -0.14 -6.18
CA LEU A 69 -5.69 -0.31 -6.96
C LEU A 69 -5.47 -0.20 -8.47
N PHE A 70 -4.49 0.60 -8.91
CA PHE A 70 -4.22 0.81 -10.34
C PHE A 70 -3.16 -0.12 -10.92
N LEU A 71 -2.25 -0.63 -10.08
CA LEU A 71 -1.06 -1.36 -10.54
C LEU A 71 -1.10 -2.87 -10.27
N ILE A 72 -2.06 -3.36 -9.48
CA ILE A 72 -2.26 -4.78 -9.17
C ILE A 72 -3.67 -5.21 -9.59
#